data_AF-A0A9X9WYT7-F1
#
_entry.id   AF-A0A9X9WYT7-F1
#
_cell.length_a   1.000
_cell.length_b   1.000
_cell.length_c   1.000
_cell.angle_alpha   90.00
_cell.angle_beta   90.00
_cell.angle_gamma   90.00
#
_symmetry.space_group_name_H-M   'P 1'
#
loop_
_entity.id
_entity.type
_entity.pdbx_description
1 polymer ?
#
loop_
_entity_poly.entity_id
_entity_poly.type
_entity_poly.pdbx_seq_one_letter_code
_entity_poly.pdbx_strand_id
1 'polypeptide(L)'
;MDKDALAAWALANGWQTIGGNPSLTKPSSPKEAIVRMLLKATVVTIEVKKPAGKWEKVASEPYGKVEADPEGGPPQGLGLEKIPSLSMLMQENRDRMVFARMTGKG
;
A
#
# COMPACT_ATOMS: atom_id res chain seq x y z
N MET A 1 14.41 -5.19 -2.50
CA MET A 1 13.34 -6.01 -1.89
C MET A 1 12.67 -6.78 -3.01
N ASP A 2 12.30 -8.04 -2.82
CA ASP A 2 11.55 -8.79 -3.84
C ASP A 2 10.03 -8.60 -3.70
N LYS A 3 9.29 -9.29 -4.59
CA LYS A 3 7.82 -9.26 -4.66
C LYS A 3 7.17 -9.67 -3.34
N ASP A 4 7.64 -10.77 -2.74
CA ASP A 4 6.99 -11.37 -1.57
C ASP A 4 7.29 -10.56 -0.32
N ALA A 5 8.53 -10.05 -0.18
CA ALA A 5 8.91 -9.12 0.87
C ALA A 5 8.08 -7.83 0.83
N LEU A 6 7.83 -7.28 -0.36
CA LEU A 6 6.99 -6.10 -0.53
C LEU A 6 5.52 -6.36 -0.21
N ALA A 7 4.97 -7.50 -0.64
CA ALA A 7 3.62 -7.89 -0.30
C ALA A 7 3.45 -8.07 1.22
N ALA A 8 4.39 -8.76 1.87
CA ALA A 8 4.39 -8.97 3.31
C ALA A 8 4.49 -7.65 4.08
N TRP A 9 5.42 -6.76 3.68
CA TRP A 9 5.55 -5.44 4.26
C TRP A 9 4.24 -4.65 4.15
N ALA A 10 3.63 -4.62 2.97
CA ALA A 10 2.40 -3.86 2.75
C ALA A 10 1.27 -4.36 3.67
N LEU A 11 1.05 -5.68 3.72
CA LEU A 11 0.00 -6.30 4.54
C LEU A 11 0.21 -6.07 6.04
N ALA A 12 1.46 -6.06 6.51
CA ALA A 12 1.78 -5.68 7.89
C ALA A 12 1.52 -4.19 8.18
N ASN A 13 1.55 -3.34 7.14
CA ASN A 13 1.51 -1.88 7.23
C ASN A 13 0.20 -1.24 6.79
N GLY A 14 -0.93 -1.92 7.00
CA GLY A 14 -2.24 -1.32 6.76
C GLY A 14 -2.80 -1.59 5.37
N TRP A 15 -2.02 -2.20 4.46
CA TRP A 15 -2.51 -2.48 3.12
C TRP A 15 -3.34 -3.77 3.12
N GLN A 16 -4.26 -3.88 2.17
CA GLN A 16 -5.11 -5.05 1.96
C GLN A 16 -5.11 -5.43 0.48
N THR A 17 -5.33 -6.71 0.18
CA THR A 17 -5.34 -7.16 -1.21
C THR A 17 -6.67 -6.82 -1.89
N ILE A 18 -6.63 -5.99 -2.93
CA ILE A 18 -7.78 -5.65 -3.78
C ILE A 18 -7.38 -5.86 -5.24
N GLY A 19 -8.16 -6.65 -5.97
CA GLY A 19 -7.87 -6.96 -7.38
C GLY A 19 -6.47 -7.58 -7.57
N GLY A 20 -6.04 -8.41 -6.64
CA GLY A 20 -4.72 -9.08 -6.66
C GLY A 20 -3.53 -8.21 -6.28
N ASN A 21 -3.74 -6.96 -5.84
CA ASN A 21 -2.67 -6.02 -5.52
C ASN A 21 -2.81 -5.47 -4.09
N PRO A 22 -1.73 -5.33 -3.30
CA PRO A 22 -1.78 -4.58 -2.06
C PRO A 22 -2.28 -3.16 -2.33
N SER A 23 -3.26 -2.72 -1.55
CA SER A 23 -3.93 -1.43 -1.72
C SER A 23 -4.25 -0.78 -0.37
N LEU A 24 -4.21 0.54 -0.33
CA LEU A 24 -4.82 1.34 0.74
C LEU A 24 -6.17 1.86 0.26
N THR A 25 -7.13 1.85 1.17
CA THR A 25 -8.52 2.19 0.85
C THR A 25 -8.95 3.50 1.48
N LYS A 26 -9.93 4.15 0.86
CA LYS A 26 -10.53 5.36 1.39
C LYS A 26 -11.09 5.07 2.80
N PRO A 27 -10.79 5.90 3.82
CA PRO A 27 -11.30 5.67 5.18
C PRO A 27 -12.83 5.62 5.25
N SER A 28 -13.52 6.44 4.45
CA SER A 28 -14.98 6.45 4.39
C SER A 28 -15.57 5.31 3.54
N SER A 29 -14.76 4.58 2.77
CA SER A 29 -15.19 3.53 1.84
C SER A 29 -14.12 2.43 1.74
N PRO A 30 -14.13 1.44 2.67
CA PRO A 30 -13.07 0.45 2.80
C PRO A 30 -13.00 -0.58 1.65
N LYS A 31 -13.86 -0.45 0.65
CA LYS A 31 -13.84 -1.25 -0.59
C LYS A 31 -13.23 -0.48 -1.76
N GLU A 32 -12.99 0.81 -1.60
CA GLU A 32 -12.46 1.67 -2.64
C GLU A 32 -10.95 1.88 -2.44
N ALA A 33 -10.13 1.19 -3.24
CA ALA A 33 -8.70 1.44 -3.31
C ALA A 33 -8.41 2.84 -3.84
N ILE A 34 -7.53 3.58 -3.17
CA ILE A 34 -7.06 4.92 -3.56
C ILE A 34 -5.54 5.00 -3.73
N VAL A 35 -4.80 4.04 -3.15
CA VAL A 35 -3.39 3.79 -3.46
C VAL A 35 -3.25 2.29 -3.71
N ARG A 36 -2.49 1.90 -4.72
CA ARG A 36 -2.20 0.49 -5.01
C ARG A 36 -0.75 0.26 -5.39
N MET A 37 -0.23 -0.89 -5.00
CA MET A 37 1.10 -1.38 -5.33
C MET A 37 0.96 -2.53 -6.33
N LEU A 38 1.33 -2.31 -7.58
CA LEU A 38 1.29 -3.34 -8.62
C LEU A 38 2.59 -4.11 -8.59
N LEU A 39 2.50 -5.40 -8.29
CA LEU A 39 3.63 -6.31 -8.21
C LEU A 39 3.72 -7.14 -9.50
N LYS A 40 4.50 -6.67 -10.48
CA LYS A 40 4.71 -7.37 -11.76
C LYS A 40 5.97 -8.25 -11.70
N ALA A 41 6.32 -8.90 -12.80
CA ALA A 41 7.40 -9.90 -12.84
C ALA A 41 8.74 -9.38 -12.27
N THR A 42 9.19 -8.20 -12.70
CA THR A 42 10.51 -7.65 -12.30
C THR A 42 10.43 -6.26 -11.68
N VAL A 43 9.25 -5.65 -11.70
CA VAL A 43 9.03 -4.26 -11.29
C VAL A 43 7.85 -4.15 -10.35
N VAL A 44 7.94 -3.18 -9.43
CA VAL A 44 6.85 -2.70 -8.61
C VAL A 44 6.45 -1.31 -9.06
N THR A 45 5.15 -1.03 -9.09
CA THR A 45 4.60 0.28 -9.47
C THR A 45 3.65 0.78 -8.40
N ILE A 46 3.82 2.02 -7.96
CA ILE A 46 2.88 2.69 -7.06
C ILE A 46 1.97 3.58 -7.88
N GLU A 47 0.66 3.42 -7.69
CA GLU A 47 -0.36 4.23 -8.33
C GLU A 47 -1.33 4.81 -7.31
N VAL A 48 -1.77 6.05 -7.57
CA VAL A 48 -2.78 6.76 -6.79
C VAL A 48 -4.00 7.03 -7.65
N LYS A 49 -5.19 6.84 -7.10
CA LYS A 49 -6.46 7.13 -7.77
C LYS A 49 -6.79 8.62 -7.62
N LYS A 50 -6.94 9.34 -8.73
CA LYS A 50 -7.42 10.72 -8.74
C LYS A 50 -8.92 10.77 -8.39
N PRO A 51 -9.44 11.96 -7.98
CA PRO A 51 -10.88 12.13 -7.73
C PRO A 51 -11.78 11.73 -8.90
N ALA A 52 -11.31 11.92 -10.14
CA ALA A 52 -12.01 11.49 -11.37
C ALA A 52 -11.96 9.97 -11.62
N GLY A 53 -11.38 9.19 -10.70
CA GLY A 53 -11.31 7.73 -10.77
C GLY A 53 -10.13 7.16 -11.57
N LYS A 54 -9.36 8.00 -12.27
CA LYS A 54 -8.18 7.59 -13.04
C LYS A 54 -7.00 7.26 -12.12
N TRP A 55 -6.30 6.16 -12.40
CA TRP A 55 -5.04 5.83 -11.76
C TRP A 55 -3.88 6.63 -12.36
N GLU A 56 -3.05 7.19 -11.50
CA GLU A 56 -1.82 7.90 -11.85
C GLU A 56 -0.62 7.20 -11.24
N LYS A 57 0.40 6.95 -12.07
CA LYS A 57 1.66 6.36 -11.64
C LYS A 57 2.50 7.37 -10.88
N VAL A 58 2.83 7.05 -9.63
CA VAL A 58 3.73 7.83 -8.77
C VAL A 58 5.17 7.41 -8.95
N ALA A 59 5.42 6.10 -8.95
CA ALA A 59 6.75 5.52 -9.11
C ALA A 59 6.67 4.14 -9.78
N SER A 60 7.76 3.71 -10.39
CA SER A 60 7.91 2.36 -10.94
C SER A 60 9.37 1.97 -10.94
N GLU A 61 9.74 1.05 -10.08
CA GLU A 61 11.13 0.63 -9.89
C GLU A 61 11.29 -0.89 -10.04
N PRO A 62 12.43 -1.36 -10.58
CA PRO A 62 12.83 -2.75 -10.45
C PRO A 62 12.95 -3.15 -8.98
N TYR A 63 12.58 -4.38 -8.63
CA TYR A 63 12.70 -4.90 -7.25
C TYR A 63 14.10 -4.73 -6.65
N GLY A 64 15.14 -4.91 -7.47
CA GLY A 64 16.53 -4.74 -7.06
C GLY A 64 16.93 -3.31 -6.66
N LYS A 65 16.10 -2.30 -6.95
CA LYS A 65 16.33 -0.90 -6.56
C LYS A 65 15.51 -0.45 -5.36
N VAL A 66 14.64 -1.32 -4.83
CA VAL A 66 13.81 -1.00 -3.67
C VAL A 66 14.53 -1.43 -2.41
N GLU A 67 14.78 -0.50 -1.49
CA GLU A 67 15.51 -0.77 -0.25
C GLU A 67 14.53 -0.80 0.93
N ALA A 68 14.68 -1.80 1.79
CA ALA A 68 13.90 -1.85 3.02
C ALA A 68 14.38 -0.75 3.96
N ASP A 69 13.45 -0.11 4.65
CA ASP A 69 13.81 0.82 5.71
C ASP A 69 14.37 0.06 6.93
N PRO A 70 15.53 0.46 7.48
CA PRO A 70 16.16 -0.23 8.62
C PRO A 70 15.29 -0.27 9.88
N GLU A 71 14.38 0.69 10.06
CA GLU A 71 13.48 0.79 11.21
C GLU A 71 12.11 0.16 10.94
N GLY A 72 11.95 -0.49 9.78
CA GLY A 72 10.68 -1.10 9.37
C GLY A 72 9.65 -0.10 8.81
N GLY A 73 10.09 1.13 8.51
CA GLY A 73 9.30 2.15 7.83
C GLY A 73 9.01 1.85 6.35
N PRO A 74 8.54 2.86 5.58
CA PRO A 74 8.28 2.73 4.16
C PRO A 74 9.53 2.39 3.34
N PRO A 75 9.49 1.39 2.42
CA PRO A 75 10.61 1.10 1.55
C PRO A 75 10.99 2.29 0.67
N GLN A 76 12.29 2.49 0.48
CA GLN A 76 12.84 3.58 -0.31
C GLN A 76 12.74 3.27 -1.81
N GLY A 77 12.73 4.32 -2.63
CA GLY A 77 12.62 4.21 -4.10
C GLY A 77 11.18 4.05 -4.62
N LEU A 78 10.18 3.86 -3.75
CA LEU A 78 8.78 3.67 -4.15
C LEU A 78 7.99 4.97 -4.33
N GLY A 79 8.59 6.14 -4.09
CA GLY A 79 7.89 7.43 -4.21
C GLY A 79 6.75 7.59 -3.21
N LEU A 80 6.73 6.82 -2.12
CA LEU A 80 5.70 6.84 -1.09
C LEU A 80 5.67 8.20 -0.37
N GLU A 81 6.83 8.84 -0.25
CA GLU A 81 7.01 10.19 0.28
C GLU A 81 6.32 11.28 -0.56
N LYS A 82 6.03 10.99 -1.83
CA LYS A 82 5.33 11.91 -2.75
C LYS A 82 3.82 11.87 -2.60
N ILE A 83 3.29 10.90 -1.84
CA ILE A 83 1.84 10.73 -1.62
C ILE A 83 1.46 11.51 -0.35
N PRO A 84 0.67 12.59 -0.46
CA PRO A 84 0.26 13.36 0.70
C PRO A 84 -0.50 12.49 1.71
N SER A 85 -0.17 12.64 2.99
CA SER A 85 -0.84 11.96 4.09
C SER A 85 -0.84 10.43 4.04
N LEU A 86 0.09 9.81 3.30
CA LEU A 86 0.16 8.35 3.17
C LEU A 86 0.30 7.64 4.52
N SER A 87 1.15 8.13 5.42
CA SER A 87 1.35 7.52 6.74
C SER A 87 0.06 7.50 7.57
N MET A 88 -0.72 8.58 7.51
CA MET A 88 -2.04 8.65 8.16
C MET A 88 -3.00 7.65 7.54
N LEU A 89 -3.03 7.54 6.21
CA LEU A 89 -3.86 6.57 5.51
C LEU A 89 -3.50 5.12 5.87
N MET A 90 -2.21 4.80 5.97
CA MET A 90 -1.72 3.49 6.40
C MET A 90 -2.17 3.18 7.83
N GLN A 91 -2.06 4.15 8.73
CA GLN A 91 -2.51 4.03 10.11
C GLN A 91 -4.03 3.79 10.18
N GLU A 92 -4.85 4.60 9.49
CA GLU A 92 -6.31 4.43 9.47
C GLU A 92 -6.75 3.07 8.93
N ASN A 93 -6.06 2.54 7.91
CA ASN A 93 -6.36 1.21 7.40
C ASN A 93 -5.91 0.11 8.38
N ARG A 94 -4.73 0.26 9.02
CA ARG A 94 -4.24 -0.67 10.05
C ARG A 94 -5.20 -0.72 11.24
N ASP A 95 -5.57 0.43 11.79
CA ASP A 95 -6.47 0.53 12.94
C ASP A 95 -7.81 -0.15 12.64
N ARG A 96 -8.37 0.08 11.45
CA ARG A 96 -9.58 -0.61 11.00
C ARG A 96 -9.43 -2.12 10.98
N MET A 97 -8.31 -2.64 10.48
CA MET A 97 -8.07 -4.09 10.47
C MET A 97 -7.97 -4.67 11.87
N VAL A 98 -7.34 -3.94 12.80
CA VAL A 98 -7.29 -4.34 14.21
C VAL A 98 -8.69 -4.37 14.82
N PHE A 99 -9.48 -3.31 14.64
CA PHE A 99 -10.86 -3.26 15.15
C PHE A 99 -11.75 -4.34 14.53
N ALA A 100 -11.66 -4.59 13.23
CA ALA A 100 -12.43 -5.64 12.56
C ALA A 100 -12.09 -7.05 13.11
N ARG A 101 -10.83 -7.29 13.51
CA ARG A 101 -10.43 -8.54 14.16
C ARG A 101 -10.94 -8.67 15.60
N MET A 102 -11.09 -7.56 16.31
CA MET A 102 -11.66 -7.53 17.65
C MET A 102 -13.17 -7.76 17.65
N THR A 103 -13.89 -7.22 16.65
CA THR A 103 -15.36 -7.31 16.55
C THR A 103 -15.86 -8.54 15.77
N GLY A 104 -15.06 -9.11 14.86
CA GLY A 104 -15.40 -10.30 14.08
C GLY A 104 -15.30 -11.64 14.82
N LYS A 105 -15.23 -11.61 16.16
CA LYS A 105 -15.13 -12.79 17.04
C LYS A 105 -16.43 -13.06 17.84
N GLY A 106 -17.56 -12.56 17.35
CA GLY A 106 -18.90 -12.82 17.91
C GLY A 106 -19.76 -13.68 16.98
#